data_AF-A0A9P3IY43-F1
#
_entry.id   AF-A0A9P3IY43-F1
#
_cell.length_a   1.000
_cell.length_b   1.000
_cell.length_c   1.000
_cell.angle_alpha   90.00
_cell.angle_beta   90.00
_cell.angle_gamma   90.00
#
_symmetry.space_group_name_H-M   'P 1'
#
loop_
_entity.id
_entity.type
_entity.pdbx_description
1 polymer ?
#
loop_
_entity_poly.entity_id
_entity_poly.type
_entity_poly.pdbx_seq_one_letter_code
_entity_poly.pdbx_strand_id
1 'polypeptide(L)'
;MKKMSSNFVSLHWRFETDAVAYSMCEFGGGEKEKLALEEYRVRHWDRATRKLREFLNPASQRVLGQCPMSAIETGIFMRAMGIRRNAVIYVSTLEEQLFGGNHSLLSLRTMFPSALTKRDVLTKEELGPLAKRASALAAIDYIACTESSVFFPTATGNFPNFVIGHR
;
A
#
# COMPACT_ATOMS: atom_id res chain seq x y z
N MET A 1 -18.02 -21.15 15.64
CA MET A 1 -18.24 -19.69 15.74
C MET A 1 -19.00 -19.25 14.51
N LYS A 2 -20.18 -18.63 14.64
CA LYS A 2 -20.83 -17.96 13.50
C LYS A 2 -19.98 -16.72 13.17
N LYS A 3 -19.28 -16.74 12.03
CA LYS A 3 -18.58 -15.57 11.49
C LYS A 3 -19.64 -14.49 11.23
N MET A 4 -19.72 -13.48 12.10
CA MET A 4 -20.50 -12.28 11.80
C MET A 4 -19.89 -11.65 10.54
N SER A 5 -20.73 -11.29 9.57
CA SER A 5 -20.27 -10.74 8.29
C SER A 5 -19.49 -9.44 8.53
N SER A 6 -18.20 -9.51 8.32
CA SER A 6 -17.26 -8.40 8.33
C SER A 6 -17.48 -7.52 7.11
N ASN A 7 -18.40 -6.56 7.20
CA ASN A 7 -18.87 -5.73 6.08
C ASN A 7 -17.89 -4.60 5.67
N PHE A 8 -16.64 -4.94 5.37
CA PHE A 8 -15.65 -3.98 4.89
C PHE A 8 -14.71 -4.59 3.85
N VAL A 9 -14.09 -3.72 3.06
CA VAL A 9 -13.02 -4.06 2.11
C VAL A 9 -11.68 -3.81 2.80
N SER A 10 -10.75 -4.75 2.75
CA SER A 10 -9.35 -4.48 3.10
C SER A 10 -8.53 -4.21 1.85
N LEU A 11 -7.80 -3.11 1.85
CA LEU A 11 -6.90 -2.68 0.79
C LEU A 11 -5.46 -2.82 1.31
N HIS A 12 -4.72 -3.80 0.80
CA HIS A 12 -3.28 -3.88 1.03
C HIS A 12 -2.56 -3.02 0.00
N TRP A 13 -2.21 -1.80 0.44
CA TRP A 13 -1.68 -0.76 -0.43
C TRP A 13 -0.16 -0.68 -0.33
N ARG A 14 0.53 -1.36 -1.25
CA ARG A 14 1.99 -1.44 -1.30
C ARG A 14 2.56 -0.25 -2.08
N PHE A 15 2.30 0.95 -1.60
CA PHE A 15 2.77 2.21 -2.20
C PHE A 15 3.80 2.92 -1.31
N GLU A 16 4.53 2.16 -0.49
CA GLU A 16 5.64 2.66 0.31
C GLU A 16 6.84 3.04 -0.59
N THR A 17 7.64 3.98 -0.08
CA THR A 17 8.79 4.57 -0.77
C THR A 17 9.79 3.53 -1.25
N ASP A 18 9.97 2.44 -0.50
CA ASP A 18 10.87 1.35 -0.89
C ASP A 18 10.36 0.61 -2.15
N ALA A 19 9.07 0.28 -2.20
CA ALA A 19 8.42 -0.39 -3.32
C ALA A 19 8.37 0.53 -4.56
N VAL A 20 8.03 1.80 -4.36
CA VAL A 20 8.02 2.82 -5.41
C VAL A 20 9.43 2.98 -5.99
N ALA A 21 10.46 3.16 -5.15
CA ALA A 21 11.84 3.27 -5.60
C ALA A 21 12.30 2.01 -6.35
N TYR A 22 11.96 0.82 -5.82
CA TYR A 22 12.26 -0.49 -6.40
C TYR A 22 11.71 -0.64 -7.82
N SER A 23 10.48 -0.20 -8.05
CA SER A 23 9.79 -0.39 -9.34
C SER A 23 10.44 0.33 -10.53
N MET A 24 11.30 1.33 -10.29
CA MET A 24 11.84 2.24 -11.31
C MET A 24 10.75 2.98 -12.13
N CYS A 25 9.49 2.97 -11.67
CA CYS A 25 8.38 3.59 -12.36
C CYS A 25 8.29 5.10 -12.07
N GLU A 26 7.55 5.80 -12.93
CA GLU A 26 7.22 7.21 -12.76
C GLU A 26 5.73 7.37 -12.42
N PHE A 27 5.44 8.22 -11.43
CA PHE A 27 4.10 8.45 -10.84
C PHE A 27 3.61 9.88 -11.04
N GLY A 28 4.26 10.64 -11.93
CA GLY A 28 3.81 11.96 -12.36
C GLY A 28 4.32 13.12 -11.50
N GLY A 29 5.21 12.89 -10.53
CA GLY A 29 5.82 13.94 -9.72
C GLY A 29 6.98 14.70 -10.40
N GLY A 30 7.31 14.37 -11.65
CA GLY A 30 8.34 15.04 -12.45
C GLY A 30 9.75 14.91 -11.87
N GLU A 31 10.61 15.90 -12.12
CA GLU A 31 12.02 15.87 -11.67
C GLU A 31 12.16 15.76 -10.14
N LYS A 32 11.25 16.34 -9.37
CA LYS A 32 11.28 16.25 -7.89
C LYS A 32 11.12 14.80 -7.42
N GLU A 33 10.20 14.06 -8.02
CA GLU A 33 10.02 12.64 -7.72
C GLU A 33 11.26 11.84 -8.13
N LYS A 34 11.79 12.08 -9.34
CA LYS A 34 12.96 11.35 -9.84
C LYS A 34 14.17 11.52 -8.92
N LEU A 35 14.45 12.75 -8.49
CA LEU A 35 15.54 13.05 -7.57
C LEU A 35 15.34 12.38 -6.20
N ALA A 36 14.14 12.51 -5.61
CA ALA A 36 13.85 11.92 -4.31
C ALA A 36 13.99 10.37 -4.33
N LEU A 37 13.53 9.72 -5.40
CA LEU A 37 13.66 8.28 -5.56
C LEU A 37 15.12 7.87 -5.82
N GLU A 38 15.88 8.65 -6.58
CA GLU A 38 17.31 8.36 -6.79
C GLU A 38 18.13 8.51 -5.51
N GLU A 39 17.87 9.56 -4.71
CA GLU A 39 18.48 9.72 -3.39
C GLU A 39 18.16 8.54 -2.47
N TYR A 40 16.90 8.07 -2.48
CA TYR A 40 16.51 6.88 -1.73
C TYR A 40 17.31 5.65 -2.18
N ARG A 41 17.44 5.43 -3.49
CA ARG A 41 18.20 4.29 -4.06
C ARG A 41 19.68 4.35 -3.71
N VAL A 42 20.30 5.52 -3.82
CA VAL A 42 21.71 5.74 -3.45
C VAL A 42 21.95 5.43 -1.97
N ARG A 43 21.03 5.83 -1.10
CA ARG A 43 21.16 5.65 0.35
C ARG A 43 20.95 4.21 0.81
N HIS A 44 20.00 3.49 0.21
CA HIS A 44 19.54 2.21 0.75
C HIS A 44 20.01 0.97 -0.03
N TRP A 45 20.50 1.13 -1.26
CA TRP A 45 20.88 0.00 -2.10
C TRP A 45 22.38 -0.01 -2.39
N ASP A 46 22.92 -1.23 -2.49
CA ASP A 46 24.29 -1.41 -2.94
C ASP A 46 24.46 -1.09 -4.44
N ARG A 47 25.72 -0.97 -4.87
CA ARG A 47 26.05 -0.65 -6.26
C ARG A 47 25.55 -1.72 -7.23
N ALA A 48 25.54 -2.99 -6.84
CA ALA A 48 25.14 -4.10 -7.69
C ALA A 48 23.62 -4.03 -7.99
N THR A 49 22.80 -3.85 -6.97
CA THR A 49 21.34 -3.73 -7.08
C THR A 49 20.96 -2.52 -7.94
N ARG A 50 21.63 -1.38 -7.75
CA ARG A 50 21.40 -0.17 -8.56
C ARG A 50 21.71 -0.43 -10.03
N LYS A 51 22.88 -1.01 -10.34
CA LYS A 51 23.25 -1.36 -11.72
C LYS A 51 22.30 -2.35 -12.38
N LEU A 52 21.78 -3.33 -11.64
CA LEU A 52 20.82 -4.27 -12.20
C LEU A 52 19.49 -3.59 -12.58
N ARG A 53 19.12 -2.53 -11.85
CA ARG A 53 17.83 -1.85 -12.02
C ARG A 53 17.88 -0.64 -12.94
N GLU A 54 19.03 0.00 -13.13
CA GLU A 54 19.15 1.22 -13.94
C GLU A 54 18.75 1.01 -15.41
N PHE A 55 18.83 -0.22 -15.92
CA PHE A 55 18.43 -0.58 -17.29
C PHE A 55 16.93 -0.87 -17.45
N LEU A 56 16.16 -0.90 -16.34
CA LEU A 56 14.72 -1.15 -16.43
C LEU A 56 14.00 0.06 -16.99
N ASN A 57 13.21 -0.17 -18.04
CA ASN A 57 12.37 0.87 -18.64
C ASN A 57 11.07 1.05 -17.82
N PRO A 58 10.76 2.29 -17.36
CA PRO A 58 9.56 2.56 -16.56
C PRO A 58 8.24 2.17 -17.24
N ALA A 59 8.10 2.44 -18.55
CA ALA A 59 6.89 2.12 -19.30
C ALA A 59 6.70 0.60 -19.44
N SER A 60 7.79 -0.14 -19.69
CA SER A 60 7.74 -1.60 -19.72
C SER A 60 7.34 -2.19 -18.36
N GLN A 61 7.89 -1.67 -17.25
CA GLN A 61 7.50 -2.11 -15.90
C GLN A 61 6.02 -1.89 -15.63
N ARG A 62 5.46 -0.77 -16.10
CA ARG A 62 4.03 -0.46 -15.99
C ARG A 62 3.17 -1.48 -16.71
N VAL A 63 3.48 -1.80 -17.96
CA VAL A 63 2.73 -2.76 -18.77
C VAL A 63 2.80 -4.17 -18.17
N LEU A 64 3.93 -4.54 -17.56
CA LEU A 64 4.11 -5.83 -16.88
C LEU A 64 3.44 -5.90 -15.50
N GLY A 65 2.75 -4.84 -15.05
CA GLY A 65 2.11 -4.80 -13.74
C GLY A 65 3.10 -4.78 -12.56
N GLN A 66 4.36 -4.37 -12.80
CA GLN A 66 5.40 -4.30 -11.78
C GLN A 66 5.41 -2.98 -11.00
N CYS A 67 4.72 -1.95 -11.50
CA CYS A 67 4.58 -0.68 -10.81
C CYS A 67 3.50 -0.77 -9.72
N PRO A 68 3.79 -0.34 -8.48
CA PRO A 68 2.77 -0.06 -7.48
C PRO A 68 1.65 0.84 -8.01
N MET A 69 0.42 0.63 -7.58
CA MET A 69 -0.68 1.54 -7.94
C MET A 69 -0.70 2.77 -7.04
N SER A 70 -0.71 3.96 -7.64
CA SER A 70 -0.90 5.22 -6.92
C SER A 70 -2.31 5.31 -6.29
N ALA A 71 -2.54 6.34 -5.47
CA ALA A 71 -3.83 6.55 -4.80
C ALA A 71 -4.98 6.69 -5.81
N ILE A 72 -4.72 7.42 -6.90
CA ILE A 72 -5.70 7.70 -7.94
C ILE A 72 -6.02 6.42 -8.72
N GLU A 73 -4.99 5.69 -9.13
CA GLU A 73 -5.15 4.43 -9.88
C GLU A 73 -5.88 3.38 -9.05
N THR A 74 -5.46 3.21 -7.79
CA THR A 74 -6.12 2.31 -6.84
C THR A 74 -7.59 2.71 -6.67
N GLY A 75 -7.87 4.00 -6.48
CA GLY A 75 -9.22 4.48 -6.29
C GLY A 75 -10.13 4.26 -7.50
N ILE A 76 -9.66 4.58 -8.70
CA ILE A 76 -10.38 4.33 -9.96
C ILE A 76 -10.62 2.84 -10.15
N PHE A 77 -9.60 2.01 -9.96
CA PHE A 77 -9.69 0.56 -10.14
C PHE A 77 -10.68 -0.07 -9.16
N MET A 78 -10.63 0.30 -7.87
CA MET A 78 -11.60 -0.14 -6.86
C MET A 78 -13.04 0.24 -7.25
N ARG A 79 -13.27 1.47 -7.74
CA ARG A 79 -14.60 1.88 -8.22
C ARG A 79 -15.06 1.09 -9.43
N ALA A 80 -14.16 0.82 -10.38
CA ALA A 80 -14.46 0.00 -11.55
C ALA A 80 -14.84 -1.44 -11.17
N MET A 81 -14.26 -1.98 -10.09
CA MET A 81 -14.62 -3.26 -9.50
C MET A 81 -15.93 -3.23 -8.69
N GLY A 82 -16.67 -2.12 -8.69
CA GLY A 82 -17.97 -1.99 -8.03
C GLY A 82 -17.90 -1.60 -6.55
N ILE A 83 -16.72 -1.26 -6.02
CA ILE A 83 -16.60 -0.75 -4.65
C ILE A 83 -17.24 0.64 -4.59
N ARG A 84 -18.29 0.76 -3.78
CA ARG A 84 -19.05 2.00 -3.64
C ARG A 84 -18.28 3.03 -2.82
N ARG A 85 -18.51 4.30 -3.11
CA ARG A 85 -17.91 5.44 -2.37
C ARG A 85 -18.12 5.35 -0.85
N ASN A 86 -19.27 4.83 -0.41
CA ASN A 86 -19.62 4.68 1.00
C ASN A 86 -19.17 3.35 1.63
N ALA A 87 -18.39 2.53 0.92
CA ALA A 87 -17.81 1.33 1.50
C ALA A 87 -16.82 1.70 2.61
N VAL A 88 -16.82 0.93 3.69
CA VAL A 88 -15.76 0.99 4.70
C VAL A 88 -14.54 0.27 4.13
N ILE A 89 -13.42 0.99 4.04
CA ILE A 89 -12.16 0.46 3.53
C ILE A 89 -11.13 0.51 4.65
N TYR A 90 -10.58 -0.65 5.01
CA TYR A 90 -9.40 -0.72 5.86
C TYR A 90 -8.15 -0.70 4.97
N VAL A 91 -7.31 0.32 5.11
CA VAL A 91 -6.08 0.49 4.34
C VAL A 91 -4.90 -0.05 5.14
N SER A 92 -4.40 -1.22 4.75
CA SER A 92 -3.15 -1.78 5.26
C SER A 92 -1.96 -1.26 4.46
N THR A 93 -1.23 -0.33 5.07
CA THR A 93 0.04 0.23 4.58
C THR A 93 0.89 0.68 5.76
N LEU A 94 2.21 0.78 5.56
CA LEU A 94 3.09 1.46 6.50
C LEU A 94 3.03 2.97 6.26
N GLU A 95 2.12 3.66 6.95
CA GLU A 95 1.86 5.10 6.77
C GLU A 95 3.12 5.98 6.83
N GLU A 96 4.09 5.63 7.69
CA GLU A 96 5.35 6.37 7.84
C GLU A 96 6.27 6.25 6.62
N GLN A 97 6.07 5.22 5.80
CA GLN A 97 6.86 4.95 4.60
C GLN A 97 6.07 5.23 3.32
N LEU A 98 4.78 5.57 3.42
CA LEU A 98 3.91 5.82 2.28
C LEU A 98 4.50 6.92 1.39
N PHE A 99 4.68 6.63 0.10
CA PHE A 99 5.20 7.61 -0.83
C PHE A 99 4.19 8.73 -1.05
N GLY A 100 4.63 9.99 -0.93
CA GLY A 100 3.75 11.16 -0.88
C GLY A 100 3.02 11.35 0.46
N GLY A 101 3.25 10.48 1.44
CA GLY A 101 2.74 10.58 2.80
C GLY A 101 1.23 10.77 2.89
N ASN A 102 0.79 11.62 3.82
CA ASN A 102 -0.62 11.89 4.07
C ASN A 102 -1.38 12.41 2.83
N HIS A 103 -0.72 13.09 1.89
CA HIS A 103 -1.37 13.58 0.68
C HIS A 103 -1.89 12.43 -0.20
N SER A 104 -1.14 11.34 -0.31
CA SER A 104 -1.55 10.14 -1.04
C SER A 104 -2.78 9.50 -0.39
N LEU A 105 -2.79 9.39 0.94
CA LEU A 105 -3.95 8.86 1.68
C LEU A 105 -5.18 9.78 1.55
N LEU A 106 -5.01 11.10 1.59
CA LEU A 106 -6.09 12.07 1.38
C LEU A 106 -6.71 11.96 -0.01
N SER A 107 -5.89 11.71 -1.03
CA SER A 107 -6.36 11.48 -2.40
C SER A 107 -7.27 10.24 -2.48
N LEU A 108 -6.89 9.15 -1.79
CA LEU A 108 -7.73 7.96 -1.69
C LEU A 108 -9.03 8.24 -0.90
N ARG A 109 -8.94 8.96 0.22
CA ARG A 109 -10.09 9.35 1.06
C ARG A 109 -11.10 10.25 0.33
N THR A 110 -10.65 11.01 -0.67
CA THR A 110 -11.56 11.81 -1.51
C THR A 110 -12.53 10.90 -2.29
N MET A 111 -12.05 9.76 -2.78
CA MET A 111 -12.87 8.77 -3.48
C MET A 111 -13.65 7.86 -2.53
N PHE A 112 -13.07 7.57 -1.36
CA PHE A 112 -13.67 6.72 -0.32
C PHE A 112 -13.51 7.37 1.07
N PRO A 113 -14.49 8.18 1.51
CA PRO A 113 -14.37 8.92 2.77
C PRO A 113 -14.15 8.03 4.01
N SER A 114 -14.62 6.78 3.96
CA SER A 114 -14.45 5.78 5.02
C SER A 114 -13.23 4.89 4.79
N ALA A 115 -12.16 5.41 4.17
CA ALA A 115 -10.86 4.77 4.10
C ALA A 115 -10.06 5.03 5.40
N LEU A 116 -10.08 4.02 6.26
CA LEU A 116 -9.52 4.00 7.60
C LEU A 116 -8.21 3.23 7.63
N THR A 117 -7.23 3.70 8.38
CA THR A 117 -5.99 2.99 8.66
C THR A 117 -6.01 2.41 10.08
N LYS A 118 -4.98 1.63 10.42
CA LYS A 118 -4.73 1.16 11.80
C LYS A 118 -4.77 2.28 12.85
N ARG A 119 -4.35 3.50 12.51
CA ARG A 119 -4.36 4.66 13.43
C ARG A 119 -5.74 5.27 13.62
N ASP A 120 -6.65 5.08 12.67
CA ASP A 120 -8.03 5.54 12.82
C ASP A 120 -8.88 4.57 13.64
N VAL A 121 -8.55 3.27 13.59
CA VAL A 121 -9.33 2.21 14.24
C VAL A 121 -8.84 1.80 15.64
N LEU A 122 -7.56 2.03 15.94
CA LEU A 122 -6.98 1.73 17.26
C LEU A 122 -6.80 3.00 18.08
N THR A 123 -7.00 2.89 19.40
CA THR A 123 -6.69 3.96 20.34
C THR A 123 -5.17 4.12 20.50
N LYS A 124 -4.73 5.26 21.05
CA LYS A 124 -3.30 5.52 21.30
C LYS A 124 -2.72 4.54 22.30
N GLU A 125 -3.52 4.11 23.26
CA GLU A 125 -3.19 3.15 24.31
C GLU A 125 -2.98 1.74 23.73
N GLU A 126 -3.81 1.33 22.76
CA GLU A 126 -3.67 0.06 22.04
C GLU A 126 -2.47 0.08 21.08
N LEU A 127 -2.26 1.20 20.37
CA LEU A 127 -1.21 1.32 19.38
C LEU A 127 0.18 1.55 19.99
N GLY A 128 0.25 2.26 21.12
CA GLY A 128 1.51 2.68 21.77
C GLY A 128 2.52 1.54 21.99
N PRO A 129 2.11 0.39 22.58
CA PRO A 129 2.99 -0.76 22.78
C PRO A 129 3.51 -1.41 21.47
N LEU A 130 2.80 -1.19 20.36
CA LEU A 130 3.05 -1.83 19.06
C LEU A 130 3.77 -0.91 18.08
N ALA A 131 3.73 0.41 18.29
CA ALA A 131 4.20 1.42 17.34
C ALA A 131 5.65 1.23 16.88
N LYS A 132 6.53 0.67 17.73
CA LYS A 132 7.94 0.41 17.40
C LYS A 132 8.22 -1.02 16.92
N ARG A 133 7.18 -1.85 16.74
CA ARG A 133 7.29 -3.27 16.41
C ARG A 133 6.65 -3.52 15.04
N ALA A 134 7.44 -3.37 13.98
CA ALA A 134 6.97 -3.50 12.60
C ALA A 134 6.23 -4.83 12.34
N SER A 135 6.72 -5.95 12.90
CA SER A 135 6.05 -7.25 12.79
C SER A 135 4.69 -7.30 13.48
N ALA A 136 4.51 -6.60 14.60
CA ALA A 136 3.24 -6.54 15.30
C ALA A 136 2.23 -5.64 14.57
N LEU A 137 2.69 -4.51 14.01
CA LEU A 137 1.85 -3.67 13.15
C LEU A 137 1.41 -4.42 11.89
N ALA A 138 2.31 -5.18 11.27
CA ALA A 138 1.97 -6.05 10.14
C ALA A 138 1.00 -7.17 10.53
N ALA A 139 1.06 -7.68 11.77
CA ALA A 139 0.10 -8.66 12.27
C ALA A 139 -1.31 -8.08 12.41
N ILE A 140 -1.45 -6.82 12.83
CA ILE A 140 -2.75 -6.12 12.83
C ILE A 140 -3.31 -6.02 11.41
N ASP A 141 -2.48 -5.56 10.47
CA ASP A 141 -2.85 -5.46 9.06
C ASP A 141 -3.28 -6.82 8.51
N TYR A 142 -2.55 -7.89 8.87
CA TYR A 142 -2.85 -9.27 8.49
C TYR A 142 -4.23 -9.71 8.98
N ILE A 143 -4.54 -9.54 10.27
CA ILE A 143 -5.82 -9.92 10.87
C ILE A 143 -6.98 -9.16 10.20
N ALA A 144 -6.84 -7.85 10.01
CA ALA A 144 -7.86 -7.06 9.34
C ALA A 144 -8.08 -7.52 7.88
N CYS A 145 -7.01 -7.85 7.17
CA CYS A 145 -7.09 -8.37 5.81
C CYS A 145 -7.76 -9.76 5.74
N THR A 146 -7.42 -10.70 6.64
CA THR A 146 -8.03 -12.04 6.68
C THR A 146 -9.50 -12.00 7.07
N GLU A 147 -9.88 -11.08 7.97
CA GLU A 147 -11.26 -10.97 8.42
C GLU A 147 -12.15 -10.19 7.46
N SER A 148 -11.64 -9.35 6.55
CA SER A 148 -12.47 -8.55 5.63
C SER A 148 -13.41 -9.36 4.72
N SER A 149 -14.49 -8.76 4.20
CA SER A 149 -15.34 -9.40 3.18
C SER A 149 -14.64 -9.49 1.83
N VAL A 150 -13.89 -8.45 1.47
CA VAL A 150 -13.14 -8.37 0.21
C VAL A 150 -11.70 -7.98 0.55
N PHE A 151 -10.75 -8.77 0.07
CA PHE A 151 -9.33 -8.46 0.15
C PHE A 151 -8.83 -7.95 -1.21
N PHE A 152 -8.21 -6.77 -1.21
CA PHE A 152 -7.73 -6.08 -2.40
C PHE A 152 -6.22 -5.80 -2.28
N PRO A 153 -5.35 -6.67 -2.81
CA PRO A 153 -3.92 -6.42 -2.84
C PRO A 153 -3.52 -5.58 -4.06
N THR A 154 -2.65 -4.59 -3.86
CA THR A 154 -2.13 -3.73 -4.95
C THR A 154 -0.76 -4.15 -5.48
N ALA A 155 -0.15 -5.16 -4.85
CA ALA A 155 1.10 -5.77 -5.29
C ALA A 155 1.12 -7.25 -4.90
N THR A 156 1.96 -8.02 -5.58
CA THR A 156 2.27 -9.41 -5.23
C THR A 156 3.36 -9.48 -4.16
N GLY A 157 3.42 -10.58 -3.41
CA GLY A 157 4.48 -10.81 -2.43
C GLY A 157 4.04 -11.73 -1.30
N ASN A 158 4.90 -11.87 -0.29
CA ASN A 158 4.64 -12.80 0.82
C ASN A 158 3.37 -12.43 1.60
N PHE A 159 3.18 -11.16 1.96
CA PHE A 159 2.00 -10.72 2.71
C PHE A 159 0.68 -11.08 2.02
N PRO A 160 0.41 -10.65 0.78
CA PRO A 160 -0.83 -11.02 0.10
C PRO A 160 -0.96 -12.53 -0.11
N ASN A 161 0.14 -13.25 -0.37
CA ASN A 161 0.12 -14.71 -0.47
C ASN A 161 -0.32 -15.37 0.84
N PHE A 162 0.14 -14.88 2.00
CA PHE A 162 -0.27 -15.39 3.31
C PHE A 162 -1.73 -15.09 3.62
N VAL A 163 -2.25 -13.91 3.23
CA VAL A 163 -3.67 -13.57 3.41
C VAL A 163 -4.54 -14.45 2.53
N ILE A 164 -4.18 -14.60 1.25
CA ILE A 164 -4.92 -15.44 0.30
C ILE A 164 -4.91 -16.91 0.74
N GLY A 165 -3.76 -17.42 1.20
CA GLY A 165 -3.67 -18.79 1.68
C GLY A 165 -4.43 -19.07 2.98
N HIS A 166 -4.75 -18.04 3.77
CA HIS A 166 -5.56 -18.18 4.98
C HIS A 166 -7.07 -18.18 4.68
N ARG A 167 -7.50 -17.34 3.75
CA ARG A 167 -8.93 -17.08 3.45
C ARG A 167 -9.59 -18.23 2.73
#